data_AF-A0A3Q9JKU3-F1
#
_entry.id   AF-A0A3Q9JKU3-F1
#
_cell.length_a   1.000
_cell.length_b   1.000
_cell.length_c   1.000
_cell.angle_alpha   90.00
_cell.angle_beta   90.00
_cell.angle_gamma   90.00
#
_symmetry.space_group_name_H-M   'P 1'
#
loop_
_entity.id
_entity.type
_entity.pdbx_description
1 polymer ?
#
loop_
_entity_poly.entity_id
_entity_poly.type
_entity_poly.pdbx_seq_one_letter_code
_entity_poly.pdbx_strand_id
1 'polypeptide(L)'
;MFNNTSVLLLSFRYSKNLVIILFIHQLNNRDQDNNDVNIMIIAINFVNTKVRYRFMKADNINLATIIHTGEGEYDGLLRDFVEELKADGVNVQGLLTKHYKNPMIIYDISSNQEIVISQALGKNSTSCCLDLGKLAGAAFVLRKALEEKPDLVIINRFGTAEAEGGGFIEELQALIGEDIPVLTLTADKYLGAWQTFTGGLAEEVAPNKEALHAWFNKVRG
;
A
#
# COMPACT_ATOMS: atom_id res chain seq x y z
N MET A 1 -3.50 -32.57 -24.30
CA MET A 1 -4.29 -31.35 -24.56
C MET A 1 -3.78 -30.29 -23.59
N PHE A 2 -3.23 -29.19 -24.10
CA PHE A 2 -2.65 -28.13 -23.27
C PHE A 2 -3.75 -27.47 -22.43
N ASN A 3 -3.60 -27.52 -21.10
CA ASN A 3 -4.40 -26.72 -20.19
C ASN A 3 -4.08 -25.23 -20.43
N ASN A 4 -5.11 -24.41 -20.64
CA ASN A 4 -4.99 -22.96 -20.66
C ASN A 4 -4.70 -22.47 -19.24
N THR A 5 -3.42 -22.55 -18.85
CA THR A 5 -2.90 -21.93 -17.65
C THR A 5 -2.44 -20.52 -18.03
N SER A 6 -3.22 -19.50 -17.69
CA SER A 6 -2.73 -18.12 -17.74
C SER A 6 -1.83 -17.90 -16.53
N VAL A 7 -0.52 -17.77 -16.75
CA VAL A 7 0.44 -17.35 -15.73
C VAL A 7 0.76 -15.89 -16.01
N LEU A 8 0.24 -14.99 -15.18
CA LEU A 8 0.70 -13.60 -15.20
C LEU A 8 1.93 -13.51 -14.30
N LEU A 9 3.07 -13.17 -14.91
CA LEU A 9 4.32 -12.91 -14.20
C LEU A 9 4.46 -11.40 -14.03
N LEU A 10 4.32 -10.92 -12.80
CA LEU A 10 4.67 -9.55 -12.44
C LEU A 10 5.94 -9.59 -11.61
N SER A 11 7.03 -9.06 -12.15
CA SER A 11 8.30 -8.93 -11.43
C SER A 11 8.49 -7.47 -11.01
N PHE A 12 8.66 -7.27 -9.72
CA PHE A 12 8.93 -5.97 -9.12
C PHE A 12 10.31 -6.00 -8.49
N ARG A 13 11.14 -5.02 -8.85
CA ARG A 13 12.44 -4.85 -8.20
C ARG A 13 12.25 -4.02 -6.94
N TYR A 14 12.30 -4.68 -5.80
CA TYR A 14 12.12 -4.08 -4.47
C TYR A 14 13.31 -3.22 -4.03
N SER A 15 14.53 -3.63 -4.39
CA SER A 15 15.75 -2.84 -4.16
C SER A 15 16.85 -3.28 -5.13
N LYS A 16 18.08 -2.75 -4.99
CA LYS A 16 19.24 -3.26 -5.74
C LYS A 16 19.37 -4.79 -5.65
N ASN A 17 18.93 -5.36 -4.52
CA ASN A 17 19.25 -6.72 -4.09
C ASN A 17 18.03 -7.60 -3.81
N LEU A 18 16.79 -7.11 -3.92
CA LEU A 18 15.59 -7.91 -3.70
C LEU A 18 14.65 -7.74 -4.90
N VAL A 19 14.15 -8.85 -5.44
CA VAL A 19 13.11 -8.89 -6.46
C VAL A 19 11.94 -9.69 -5.90
N ILE A 20 10.75 -9.10 -5.96
CA ILE A 20 9.50 -9.79 -5.65
C ILE A 20 8.90 -10.20 -6.99
N ILE A 21 8.66 -11.49 -7.15
CA ILE A 21 8.01 -12.07 -8.32
C ILE A 21 6.65 -12.60 -7.87
N LEU A 22 5.59 -11.97 -8.37
CA LEU A 22 4.24 -12.48 -8.23
C LEU A 22 3.95 -13.44 -9.38
N PHE A 23 3.67 -14.69 -9.02
CA PHE A 23 3.08 -15.68 -9.91
C PHE A 23 1.59 -15.78 -9.59
N ILE A 24 0.76 -15.26 -10.48
CA ILE A 24 -0.69 -15.48 -10.41
C ILE A 24 -0.97 -16.77 -11.18
N HIS A 25 -1.42 -17.81 -10.47
CA HIS A 25 -1.74 -19.11 -11.06
C HIS A 25 -3.24 -19.38 -10.91
N GLN A 26 -3.97 -19.25 -12.01
CA GLN A 26 -5.38 -19.65 -12.07
C GLN A 26 -5.44 -21.16 -12.33
N LEU A 27 -5.65 -21.95 -11.27
CA LEU A 27 -5.96 -23.37 -11.40
C LEU A 27 -7.44 -23.49 -11.77
N ASN A 28 -7.75 -23.72 -13.04
CA ASN A 28 -9.07 -24.20 -13.44
C ASN A 28 -9.25 -25.66 -12.97
N ASN A 29 -9.60 -25.86 -11.71
CA ASN A 29 -10.06 -27.16 -11.23
C ASN A 29 -11.51 -27.34 -11.68
N ARG A 30 -11.75 -28.29 -12.59
CA ARG A 30 -13.08 -28.55 -13.17
C ARG A 30 -14.10 -29.15 -12.18
N ASP A 31 -13.71 -29.46 -10.95
CA ASP A 31 -14.54 -30.22 -10.01
C ASP A 31 -14.92 -29.47 -8.71
N GLN A 32 -14.73 -28.15 -8.66
CA GLN A 32 -15.29 -27.30 -7.61
C GLN A 32 -15.86 -26.03 -8.22
N ASP A 33 -17.09 -25.68 -7.85
CA ASP A 33 -17.79 -24.41 -8.16
C ASP A 33 -17.05 -23.14 -7.67
N ASN A 34 -15.78 -23.26 -7.31
CA ASN A 34 -14.95 -22.21 -6.74
C ASN A 34 -13.76 -21.94 -7.66
N ASN A 35 -13.77 -20.77 -8.32
CA ASN A 35 -12.61 -20.22 -9.03
C ASN A 35 -11.56 -19.75 -8.01
N ASP A 36 -11.01 -20.67 -7.20
CA ASP A 36 -9.97 -20.36 -6.23
C ASP A 36 -8.66 -20.08 -6.99
N VAL A 37 -8.32 -18.81 -7.14
CA VAL A 37 -7.03 -18.39 -7.69
C VAL A 37 -6.00 -18.41 -6.56
N ASN A 38 -4.87 -19.09 -6.76
CA ASN A 38 -3.76 -19.09 -5.81
C ASN A 38 -2.65 -18.20 -6.36
N ILE A 39 -2.21 -17.23 -5.55
CA ILE A 39 -1.09 -16.36 -5.86
C ILE A 39 0.12 -16.87 -5.11
N MET A 40 1.19 -17.17 -5.83
CA MET A 40 2.47 -17.48 -5.22
C MET A 40 3.34 -16.23 -5.29
N ILE A 41 3.62 -15.63 -4.13
CA ILE A 41 4.59 -14.55 -4.02
C ILE A 41 5.95 -15.17 -3.76
N ILE A 42 6.92 -14.88 -4.62
CA ILE A 42 8.32 -15.29 -4.46
C ILE A 42 9.16 -14.04 -4.23
N ALA A 43 9.71 -13.88 -3.02
CA ALA A 43 10.71 -12.87 -2.72
C ALA A 43 12.13 -13.46 -2.84
N ILE A 44 12.92 -12.93 -3.77
CA ILE A 44 14.29 -13.38 -4.07
C ILE A 44 15.29 -12.32 -3.62
N ASN A 45 15.99 -12.58 -2.51
CA ASN A 45 17.09 -11.72 -2.05
C ASN A 45 18.42 -12.18 -2.65
N PHE A 46 18.97 -11.38 -3.57
CA PHE A 46 20.20 -11.64 -4.31
C PHE A 46 21.49 -11.43 -3.51
N VAL A 47 21.44 -10.78 -2.33
CA VAL A 47 22.64 -10.62 -1.47
C VAL A 47 22.85 -11.82 -0.57
N ASN A 48 21.76 -12.39 -0.05
CA ASN A 48 21.83 -13.52 0.89
C ASN A 48 21.46 -14.87 0.25
N THR A 49 21.18 -14.89 -1.06
CA THR A 49 20.74 -16.07 -1.84
C THR A 49 19.56 -16.81 -1.22
N LYS A 50 18.76 -16.12 -0.39
CA LYS A 50 17.57 -16.68 0.26
C LYS A 50 16.36 -16.38 -0.62
N VAL A 51 15.72 -17.46 -1.08
CA VAL A 51 14.39 -17.41 -1.67
C VAL A 51 13.38 -17.68 -0.57
N ARG A 52 12.44 -16.75 -0.36
CA ARG A 52 11.23 -16.99 0.43
C ARG A 52 10.06 -17.02 -0.54
N TYR A 53 9.17 -17.97 -0.39
CA TYR A 53 7.92 -17.99 -1.14
C TYR A 53 6.76 -18.28 -0.20
N ARG A 54 5.60 -17.72 -0.52
CA ARG A 54 4.34 -17.96 0.19
C ARG A 54 3.21 -18.06 -0.83
N PHE A 55 2.33 -19.03 -0.62
CA PHE A 55 1.05 -19.10 -1.32
C PHE A 55 0.04 -18.26 -0.55
N MET A 56 -0.54 -17.27 -1.23
CA MET A 56 -1.66 -16.47 -0.78
C MET A 56 -2.87 -16.83 -1.65
N LYS A 57 -4.06 -16.87 -1.05
CA LYS A 57 -5.29 -16.94 -1.84
C LYS A 57 -5.43 -15.59 -2.57
N ALA A 58 -5.74 -15.60 -3.87
CA ALA A 58 -5.83 -14.37 -4.66
C ALA A 58 -6.86 -13.38 -4.10
N ASP A 59 -7.83 -13.91 -3.36
CA ASP A 59 -8.97 -13.15 -2.92
C ASP A 59 -8.63 -12.12 -1.84
N ASN A 60 -7.46 -12.21 -1.17
CA ASN A 60 -7.08 -11.31 -0.08
C ASN A 60 -5.56 -11.03 -0.09
N ILE A 61 -5.13 -9.95 -0.74
CA ILE A 61 -4.01 -9.19 -0.17
C ILE A 61 -4.59 -8.27 0.90
N ASN A 62 -3.92 -8.14 2.05
CA ASN A 62 -4.37 -7.25 3.13
C ASN A 62 -4.10 -5.79 2.77
N LEU A 63 -4.66 -5.32 1.66
CA LEU A 63 -4.49 -3.99 1.10
C LEU A 63 -5.84 -3.43 0.71
N ALA A 64 -6.18 -2.27 1.26
CA ALA A 64 -7.35 -1.50 0.85
C ALA A 64 -6.97 -0.09 0.41
N THR A 65 -7.83 0.47 -0.44
CA THR A 65 -7.82 1.89 -0.75
C THR A 65 -9.22 2.48 -0.68
N ILE A 66 -9.30 3.76 -0.32
CA ILE A 66 -10.48 4.58 -0.60
C ILE A 66 -10.20 5.39 -1.88
N ILE A 67 -11.11 5.30 -2.84
CA ILE A 67 -11.05 6.13 -4.05
C ILE A 67 -11.64 7.52 -3.75
N HIS A 68 -10.90 8.56 -4.11
CA HIS A 68 -11.32 9.95 -3.93
C HIS A 68 -11.18 10.76 -5.22
N THR A 69 -11.94 11.84 -5.34
CA THR A 69 -11.98 12.69 -6.54
C THR A 69 -11.41 14.09 -6.30
N GLY A 70 -11.31 14.50 -5.03
CA GLY A 70 -10.88 15.82 -4.62
C GLY A 70 -9.55 15.85 -3.86
N GLU A 71 -9.06 17.05 -3.60
CA GLU A 71 -7.82 17.31 -2.88
C GLU A 71 -8.02 17.24 -1.36
N GLY A 72 -7.32 16.35 -0.65
CA GLY A 72 -7.42 16.22 0.82
C GLY A 72 -8.71 15.58 1.33
N GLU A 73 -9.52 14.99 0.44
CA GLU A 73 -10.70 14.22 0.83
C GLU A 73 -10.29 13.04 1.72
N TYR A 74 -11.10 12.79 2.75
CA TYR A 74 -11.00 11.68 3.71
C TYR A 74 -9.79 11.68 4.65
N ASP A 75 -8.94 12.72 4.65
CA ASP A 75 -7.86 12.85 5.64
C ASP A 75 -8.39 12.89 7.09
N GLY A 76 -9.54 13.55 7.30
CA GLY A 76 -10.24 13.56 8.59
C GLY A 76 -10.82 12.19 8.95
N LEU A 77 -11.49 11.53 8.00
CA LEU A 77 -12.05 10.19 8.20
C LEU A 77 -10.96 9.17 8.59
N LEU A 78 -9.82 9.18 7.90
CA LEU A 78 -8.71 8.29 8.25
C LEU A 78 -8.11 8.62 9.62
N ARG A 79 -8.05 9.90 10.00
CA ARG A 79 -7.58 10.29 11.34
C ARG A 79 -8.51 9.77 12.42
N ASP A 80 -9.82 10.00 12.27
CA ASP A 80 -10.82 9.54 13.22
C ASP A 80 -10.78 8.01 13.35
N PHE A 81 -10.66 7.29 12.23
CA PHE A 81 -10.51 5.84 12.20
C PHE A 81 -9.27 5.36 12.96
N VAL A 82 -8.11 5.99 12.75
CA VAL A 82 -6.87 5.65 13.46
C VAL A 82 -6.99 5.95 14.97
N GLU A 83 -7.59 7.07 15.34
CA GLU A 83 -7.81 7.43 16.75
C GLU A 83 -8.71 6.43 17.47
N GLU A 84 -9.79 5.99 16.81
CA GLU A 84 -10.69 4.95 17.33
C GLU A 84 -9.97 3.62 17.52
N LEU A 85 -9.24 3.14 16.52
CA LEU A 85 -8.48 1.88 16.62
C LEU A 85 -7.43 1.93 17.74
N LYS A 86 -6.71 3.05 17.88
CA LYS A 86 -5.73 3.23 18.97
C LYS A 86 -6.40 3.23 20.34
N ALA A 87 -7.60 3.80 20.47
CA ALA A 87 -8.38 3.76 21.70
C ALA A 87 -8.78 2.32 22.09
N ASP A 88 -8.99 1.46 21.09
CA ASP A 88 -9.28 0.02 21.26
C ASP A 88 -8.01 -0.84 21.45
N GLY A 89 -6.83 -0.21 21.61
CA GLY A 89 -5.56 -0.88 21.86
C GLY A 89 -4.93 -1.53 20.63
N VAL A 90 -5.41 -1.21 19.43
CA VAL A 90 -4.81 -1.66 18.16
C VAL A 90 -3.51 -0.91 17.91
N ASN A 91 -2.45 -1.63 17.55
CA ASN A 91 -1.18 -1.02 17.15
C ASN A 91 -1.29 -0.55 15.69
N VAL A 92 -1.59 0.72 15.48
CA VAL A 92 -1.63 1.37 14.16
C VAL A 92 -0.39 2.23 13.96
N GLN A 93 0.31 2.04 12.84
CA GLN A 93 1.49 2.83 12.48
C GLN A 93 1.40 3.37 11.04
N GLY A 94 2.36 4.20 10.65
CA GLY A 94 2.46 4.74 9.29
C GLY A 94 2.28 6.25 9.24
N LEU A 95 1.76 6.75 8.13
CA LEU A 95 1.78 8.16 7.76
C LEU A 95 0.38 8.66 7.39
N LEU A 96 -0.04 9.76 8.01
CA LEU A 96 -1.26 10.48 7.69
C LEU A 96 -0.97 11.88 7.17
N THR A 97 -1.81 12.38 6.26
CA THR A 97 -1.76 13.78 5.82
C THR A 97 -2.39 14.69 6.86
N LYS A 98 -1.65 15.73 7.25
CA LYS A 98 -2.15 16.86 8.06
C LYS A 98 -2.61 18.01 7.18
N HIS A 99 -1.86 18.30 6.13
CA HIS A 99 -2.15 19.38 5.19
C HIS A 99 -1.78 18.95 3.77
N TYR A 100 -2.78 18.86 2.89
CA TYR A 100 -2.62 18.35 1.52
C TYR A 100 -2.09 19.41 0.53
N LYS A 101 -2.23 20.70 0.84
CA LYS A 101 -1.78 21.81 -0.03
C LYS A 101 -0.41 22.30 0.38
N ASN A 102 0.26 23.10 -0.45
CA ASN A 102 1.58 23.61 -0.08
C ASN A 102 1.52 24.56 1.15
N PRO A 103 2.39 24.37 2.17
CA PRO A 103 3.32 23.25 2.30
C PRO A 103 2.60 21.94 2.63
N MET A 104 2.89 20.86 1.90
CA MET A 104 2.33 19.54 2.17
C MET A 104 2.96 18.96 3.42
N ILE A 105 2.13 18.53 4.36
CA ILE A 105 2.56 18.03 5.68
C ILE A 105 1.90 16.68 5.92
N ILE A 106 2.73 15.69 6.23
CA ILE A 106 2.32 14.39 6.78
C ILE A 106 2.87 14.26 8.20
N TYR A 107 2.37 13.29 8.96
CA TYR A 107 2.91 12.97 10.28
C TYR A 107 2.96 11.48 10.54
N ASP A 108 3.93 11.07 11.36
CA ASP A 108 4.05 9.72 11.90
C ASP A 108 2.96 9.49 12.95
N ILE A 109 2.12 8.47 12.72
CA ILE A 109 1.01 8.08 13.61
C ILE A 109 1.48 7.70 15.02
N SER A 110 2.69 7.14 15.13
CA SER A 110 3.24 6.65 16.39
C SER A 110 3.79 7.79 17.26
N SER A 111 4.56 8.70 16.65
CA SER A 111 5.25 9.78 17.38
C SER A 111 4.55 11.14 17.31
N ASN A 112 3.56 11.30 16.43
CA ASN A 112 2.98 12.59 16.03
C ASN A 112 4.00 13.57 15.43
N GLN A 113 5.17 13.08 14.99
CA GLN A 113 6.17 13.93 14.36
C GLN A 113 5.74 14.36 12.95
N GLU A 114 5.68 15.67 12.72
CA GLU A 114 5.35 16.25 11.42
C GLU A 114 6.55 16.26 10.46
N ILE A 115 6.27 16.00 9.20
CA ILE A 115 7.23 15.99 8.09
C ILE A 115 6.64 16.84 6.97
N VAL A 116 7.27 17.98 6.70
CA VAL A 116 6.97 18.78 5.50
C VAL A 116 7.58 18.07 4.30
N ILE A 117 6.77 17.53 3.41
CA ILE A 117 7.21 16.75 2.24
C ILE A 117 7.22 17.57 0.94
N SER A 118 6.80 18.83 0.99
CA SER A 118 6.88 19.74 -0.17
C SER A 118 8.06 20.71 -0.07
N GLN A 119 8.68 21.02 -1.20
CA GLN A 119 9.64 22.11 -1.36
C GLN A 119 9.03 23.30 -2.12
N ALA A 120 9.45 24.52 -1.78
CA ALA A 120 9.03 25.72 -2.47
C ALA A 120 9.84 25.89 -3.78
N LEU A 121 9.22 25.61 -4.93
CA LEU A 121 9.88 25.70 -6.25
C LEU A 121 9.70 27.06 -6.97
N GLY A 122 9.09 28.05 -6.30
CA GLY A 122 8.84 29.37 -6.88
C GLY A 122 7.65 29.41 -7.86
N LYS A 123 7.25 30.62 -8.30
CA LYS A 123 5.99 30.87 -9.03
C LYS A 123 5.89 30.27 -10.44
N ASN A 124 6.98 29.72 -10.99
CA ASN A 124 7.05 29.26 -12.39
C ASN A 124 7.45 27.79 -12.55
N SER A 125 7.51 27.01 -11.47
CA SER A 125 7.90 25.59 -11.59
C SER A 125 6.72 24.73 -12.00
N THR A 126 6.90 23.95 -13.07
CA THR A 126 5.99 22.88 -13.51
C THR A 126 6.40 21.50 -13.00
N SER A 127 7.52 21.40 -12.27
CA SER A 127 8.09 20.14 -11.78
C SER A 127 7.70 19.82 -10.34
N CYS A 128 7.81 18.52 -10.00
CA CYS A 128 7.32 17.90 -8.78
C CYS A 128 7.67 18.68 -7.51
N CYS A 129 6.64 19.11 -6.78
CA CYS A 129 6.75 19.91 -5.56
C CYS A 129 7.27 19.12 -4.35
N LEU A 130 7.55 17.81 -4.50
CA LEU A 130 7.99 16.96 -3.40
C LEU A 130 9.49 17.12 -3.11
N ASP A 131 9.82 17.19 -1.83
CA ASP A 131 11.20 17.18 -1.32
C ASP A 131 11.64 15.72 -1.08
N LEU A 132 12.53 15.22 -1.94
CA LEU A 132 13.04 13.86 -1.89
C LEU A 132 13.78 13.54 -0.57
N GLY A 133 14.45 14.52 0.04
CA GLY A 133 15.14 14.35 1.31
C GLY A 133 14.15 14.17 2.46
N LYS A 134 13.03 14.89 2.42
CA LYS A 134 11.95 14.76 3.41
C LYS A 134 11.15 13.47 3.24
N LEU A 135 10.97 13.01 1.99
CA LEU A 135 10.39 11.71 1.71
C LEU A 135 11.23 10.55 2.27
N ALA A 136 12.56 10.66 2.30
CA ALA A 136 13.40 9.64 2.92
C ALA A 136 13.13 9.47 4.43
N GLY A 137 12.85 10.58 5.14
CA GLY A 137 12.44 10.53 6.56
C GLY A 137 11.08 9.85 6.74
N ALA A 138 10.14 10.10 5.83
CA ALA A 138 8.85 9.43 5.83
C ALA A 138 8.97 7.93 5.50
N ALA A 139 9.79 7.56 4.52
CA ALA A 139 10.07 6.16 4.19
C ALA A 139 10.69 5.40 5.37
N PHE A 140 11.50 6.05 6.21
CA PHE A 140 12.02 5.44 7.44
C PHE A 140 10.91 5.02 8.42
N VAL A 141 9.83 5.82 8.55
CA VAL A 141 8.67 5.46 9.38
C VAL A 141 8.04 4.15 8.91
N LEU A 142 7.86 4.00 7.58
CA LEU A 142 7.26 2.79 7.00
C LEU A 142 8.18 1.57 7.11
N ARG A 143 9.50 1.75 6.96
CA ARG A 143 10.48 0.66 7.16
C ARG A 143 10.54 0.20 8.61
N LYS A 144 10.39 1.12 9.56
CA LYS A 144 10.26 0.78 10.97
C LYS A 144 8.97 -0.02 11.22
N ALA A 145 7.84 0.41 10.65
CA ALA A 145 6.59 -0.33 10.75
C ALA A 145 6.70 -1.75 10.17
N LEU A 146 7.42 -1.92 9.06
CA LEU A 146 7.70 -3.25 8.48
C LEU A 146 8.44 -4.17 9.47
N GLU A 147 9.39 -3.63 10.25
CA GLU A 147 10.13 -4.40 11.27
C GLU A 147 9.28 -4.72 12.50
N GLU A 148 8.45 -3.76 12.94
CA GLU A 148 7.63 -3.87 14.15
C GLU A 148 6.35 -4.68 13.94
N LYS A 149 5.91 -4.87 12.68
CA LYS A 149 4.73 -5.65 12.29
C LYS A 149 3.46 -5.25 13.06
N PRO A 150 2.99 -4.00 12.91
CA PRO A 150 1.77 -3.55 13.57
C PRO A 150 0.53 -4.26 13.03
N ASP A 151 -0.60 -4.09 13.73
CA ASP A 151 -1.89 -4.64 13.30
C ASP A 151 -2.39 -3.96 12.01
N LEU A 152 -1.98 -2.71 11.77
CA LEU A 152 -2.36 -1.92 10.59
C LEU A 152 -1.29 -0.87 10.27
N VAL A 153 -1.01 -0.69 8.98
CA VAL A 153 -0.23 0.44 8.46
C VAL A 153 -1.10 1.34 7.59
N ILE A 154 -1.04 2.66 7.85
CA ILE A 154 -1.62 3.66 6.96
C ILE A 154 -0.52 4.26 6.09
N ILE A 155 -0.74 4.32 4.77
CA ILE A 155 0.11 5.06 3.83
C ILE A 155 -0.77 6.06 3.08
N ASN A 156 -0.84 7.31 3.53
CA ASN A 156 -1.59 8.36 2.83
C ASN A 156 -0.62 9.22 2.00
N ARG A 157 -0.53 9.07 0.67
CA ARG A 157 -1.42 8.34 -0.28
C ARG A 157 -0.72 7.85 -1.54
N PHE A 158 -1.39 7.02 -2.33
CA PHE A 158 -1.00 6.67 -3.70
C PHE A 158 -1.35 7.82 -4.67
N GLY A 159 -0.33 8.53 -5.14
CA GLY A 159 -0.47 9.69 -6.02
C GLY A 159 0.44 9.63 -7.24
N THR A 160 0.79 10.82 -7.76
CA THR A 160 1.65 10.95 -8.95
C THR A 160 2.98 10.22 -8.79
N ALA A 161 3.64 10.40 -7.64
CA ALA A 161 4.96 9.83 -7.40
C ALA A 161 4.91 8.29 -7.44
N GLU A 162 3.90 7.70 -6.81
CA GLU A 162 3.69 6.26 -6.79
C GLU A 162 3.29 5.72 -8.16
N ALA A 163 2.41 6.42 -8.88
CA ALA A 163 2.00 6.04 -10.23
C ALA A 163 3.17 6.06 -11.24
N GLU A 164 4.19 6.88 -10.99
CA GLU A 164 5.42 6.96 -11.78
C GLU A 164 6.52 5.99 -11.29
N GLY A 165 6.24 5.16 -10.28
CA GLY A 165 7.16 4.16 -9.73
C GLY A 165 8.13 4.69 -8.67
N GLY A 166 7.92 5.92 -8.17
CA GLY A 166 8.63 6.51 -7.05
C GLY A 166 7.78 6.51 -5.76
N GLY A 167 7.97 7.54 -4.94
CA GLY A 167 7.19 7.72 -3.71
C GLY A 167 7.40 6.58 -2.72
N PHE A 168 6.32 6.01 -2.20
CA PHE A 168 6.33 4.90 -1.23
C PHE A 168 6.06 3.51 -1.84
N ILE A 169 6.27 3.33 -3.16
CA ILE A 169 6.01 2.05 -3.84
C ILE A 169 6.83 0.90 -3.26
N GLU A 170 8.12 1.11 -2.98
CA GLU A 170 8.98 0.08 -2.39
C GLU A 170 8.49 -0.32 -1.00
N GLU A 171 8.11 0.65 -0.17
CA GLU A 171 7.57 0.42 1.17
C GLU A 171 6.20 -0.27 1.14
N LEU A 172 5.29 0.12 0.23
CA LEU A 172 4.01 -0.55 0.03
C LEU A 172 4.21 -2.03 -0.32
N GLN A 173 5.09 -2.34 -1.28
CA GLN A 173 5.41 -3.71 -1.66
C GLN A 173 5.98 -4.53 -0.50
N ALA A 174 6.80 -3.90 0.35
CA ALA A 174 7.37 -4.53 1.54
C ALA A 174 6.30 -5.05 2.49
N LEU A 175 5.37 -4.14 2.84
CA LEU A 175 4.34 -4.38 3.83
C LEU A 175 3.37 -5.46 3.33
N ILE A 176 2.98 -5.38 2.06
CA ILE A 176 2.15 -6.40 1.41
C ILE A 176 2.87 -7.75 1.41
N GLY A 177 4.17 -7.78 1.09
CA GLY A 177 4.97 -9.01 1.06
C GLY A 177 5.15 -9.69 2.42
N GLU A 178 5.06 -8.93 3.52
CA GLU A 178 5.06 -9.43 4.90
C GLU A 178 3.64 -9.66 5.45
N ASP A 179 2.61 -9.52 4.61
CA ASP A 179 1.19 -9.76 4.93
C ASP A 179 0.62 -8.82 6.00
N ILE A 180 1.23 -7.64 6.15
CA ILE A 180 0.80 -6.60 7.08
C ILE A 180 -0.38 -5.86 6.45
N PRO A 181 -1.52 -5.68 7.16
CA PRO A 181 -2.62 -4.88 6.65
C PRO A 181 -2.22 -3.44 6.32
N VAL A 182 -2.56 -2.98 5.12
CA VAL A 182 -2.28 -1.61 4.66
C VAL A 182 -3.56 -0.95 4.15
N LEU A 183 -3.78 0.29 4.59
CA LEU A 183 -4.84 1.16 4.07
C LEU A 183 -4.23 2.43 3.46
N THR A 184 -4.71 2.80 2.28
CA THR A 184 -4.28 4.01 1.56
C THR A 184 -5.48 4.81 1.01
N LEU A 185 -5.17 5.93 0.36
CA LEU A 185 -6.08 6.68 -0.50
C LEU A 185 -5.54 6.66 -1.92
N THR A 186 -6.42 6.53 -2.91
CA THR A 186 -6.05 6.60 -4.32
C THR A 186 -6.93 7.64 -5.02
N ALA A 187 -6.31 8.59 -5.70
CA ALA A 187 -7.07 9.51 -6.54
C ALA A 187 -7.62 8.77 -7.76
N ASP A 188 -8.87 9.05 -8.13
CA ASP A 188 -9.58 8.45 -9.28
C ASP A 188 -8.74 8.42 -10.57
N LYS A 189 -8.03 9.51 -10.87
CA LYS A 189 -7.14 9.64 -12.04
C LYS A 189 -5.95 8.67 -12.04
N TYR A 190 -5.60 8.09 -10.89
CA TYR A 190 -4.54 7.09 -10.73
C TYR A 190 -5.09 5.67 -10.56
N LEU A 191 -6.41 5.46 -10.69
CA LEU A 191 -7.02 4.14 -10.52
C LEU A 191 -6.40 3.07 -11.44
N GLY A 192 -6.11 3.39 -12.70
CA GLY A 192 -5.46 2.45 -13.62
C GLY A 192 -4.03 2.07 -13.19
N ALA A 193 -3.26 3.04 -12.66
CA ALA A 193 -1.93 2.78 -12.11
C ALA A 193 -2.01 1.94 -10.83
N TRP A 194 -2.99 2.23 -9.97
CA TRP A 194 -3.29 1.44 -8.77
C TRP A 194 -3.67 -0.01 -9.10
N GLN A 195 -4.57 -0.22 -10.07
CA GLN A 195 -4.96 -1.55 -10.52
C GLN A 195 -3.76 -2.33 -11.10
N THR A 196 -2.90 -1.65 -11.85
CA THR A 196 -1.67 -2.25 -12.39
C THR A 196 -0.70 -2.64 -11.26
N PHE A 197 -0.52 -1.74 -10.28
CA PHE A 197 0.34 -1.97 -9.12
C PHE A 197 -0.13 -3.16 -8.27
N THR A 198 -1.43 -3.24 -8.01
CA THR A 198 -2.04 -4.25 -7.12
C THR A 198 -2.44 -5.54 -7.83
N GLY A 199 -2.41 -5.56 -9.18
CA GLY A 199 -2.99 -6.64 -9.96
C GLY A 199 -4.53 -6.74 -9.84
N GLY A 200 -5.19 -5.68 -9.37
CA GLY A 200 -6.63 -5.66 -9.10
C GLY A 200 -7.06 -6.40 -7.83
N LEU A 201 -6.11 -6.71 -6.94
CA LEU A 201 -6.35 -7.55 -5.75
C LEU A 201 -6.62 -6.72 -4.49
N ALA A 202 -6.37 -5.40 -4.54
CA ALA A 202 -6.67 -4.53 -3.41
C ALA A 202 -8.16 -4.23 -3.32
N GLU A 203 -8.68 -4.20 -2.09
CA GLU A 203 -10.09 -3.92 -1.84
C GLU A 203 -10.36 -2.41 -1.95
N GLU A 204 -11.38 -2.04 -2.71
CA GLU A 204 -11.90 -0.67 -2.72
C GLU A 204 -12.93 -0.53 -1.60
N VAL A 205 -12.59 0.24 -0.57
CA VAL A 205 -13.41 0.43 0.62
C VAL A 205 -14.19 1.74 0.48
N ALA A 206 -15.48 1.71 0.81
CA ALA A 206 -16.31 2.90 0.79
C ALA A 206 -15.80 3.93 1.82
N PRO A 207 -15.88 5.24 1.54
CA PRO A 207 -15.36 6.30 2.40
C PRO A 207 -16.28 6.58 3.61
N ASN A 208 -16.55 5.56 4.42
CA ASN A 208 -17.30 5.70 5.66
C ASN A 208 -16.73 4.79 6.75
N LYS A 209 -17.06 5.15 7.99
CA LYS A 209 -16.55 4.48 9.18
C LYS A 209 -16.91 2.99 9.18
N GLU A 210 -18.16 2.66 8.85
CA GLU A 210 -18.67 1.29 8.89
C GLU A 210 -17.89 0.37 7.96
N ALA A 211 -17.60 0.82 6.74
CA ALA A 211 -16.84 0.07 5.75
C ALA A 211 -15.37 -0.10 6.14
N LEU A 212 -14.74 0.95 6.68
CA LEU A 212 -13.35 0.89 7.18
C LEU A 212 -13.19 -0.14 8.30
N HIS A 213 -14.09 -0.10 9.29
CA HIS A 213 -14.10 -1.06 10.39
C HIS A 213 -14.43 -2.48 9.92
N ALA A 214 -15.37 -2.64 8.99
CA ALA A 214 -15.70 -3.95 8.42
C ALA A 214 -14.50 -4.57 7.69
N TRP A 215 -13.80 -3.78 6.86
CA TRP A 215 -12.58 -4.22 6.18
C TRP A 215 -11.49 -4.59 7.19
N PHE A 216 -11.22 -3.72 8.17
CA PHE A 216 -10.16 -3.99 9.16
C PHE A 216 -10.45 -5.26 9.97
N ASN A 217 -11.69 -5.48 10.41
CA ASN A 217 -12.08 -6.69 11.12
C ASN A 217 -11.95 -7.95 10.25
N LYS A 218 -12.20 -7.84 8.93
CA LYS A 218 -12.01 -8.93 7.97
C LYS A 218 -10.53 -9.32 7.85
N VAL A 219 -9.60 -8.36 7.82
CA VAL A 219 -8.17 -8.63 7.60
C VAL A 219 -7.38 -8.93 8.87
N ARG A 220 -7.91 -8.55 10.05
CA ARG A 220 -7.30 -8.85 11.35
C ARG A 220 -7.62 -10.26 11.86
N GLY A 221 -8.78 -10.81 11.48
CA GLY A 221 -9.28 -12.13 11.93
C GLY A 221 -8.76 -13.29 11.10
#